data_AF-A0A1H2EFN5-F1
#
_entry.id   AF-A0A1H2EFN5-F1
#
_cell.length_a   1.000
_cell.length_b   1.000
_cell.length_c   1.000
_cell.angle_alpha   90.00
_cell.angle_beta   90.00
_cell.angle_gamma   90.00
#
_symmetry.space_group_name_H-M   'P 1'
#
loop_
_entity.id
_entity.type
_entity.pdbx_description
1 polymer ?
#
loop_
_entity_poly.entity_id
_entity_poly.type
_entity_poly.pdbx_seq_one_letter_code
_entity_poly.pdbx_strand_id
1 'polypeptide(L)'
;MYSQFFRDIADRKEPLVIGAIAGMVVILIATAQLAPSLLGHPFEPPQMINHVLGLPADSLVGWVGHLLVGLVAFPLGYMLVPYRHFPGSPLVKGLLYALLLGTIAGVCAPLTGNEMFMGTQEGMVALYLLHGAYCCLIAVMVGKPDRVAQSDRRQLARG
;
A
#
# COMPACT_ATOMS: atom_id res chain seq x y z
N MET A 1 -1.68 -23.85 4.31
CA MET A 1 -1.24 -22.46 4.04
C MET A 1 -2.43 -21.56 3.68
N TYR A 2 -3.22 -21.87 2.65
CA TYR A 2 -4.41 -21.07 2.28
C TYR A 2 -5.45 -20.93 3.40
N SER A 3 -5.70 -21.98 4.19
CA SER A 3 -6.66 -21.92 5.31
C SER A 3 -6.26 -20.96 6.43
N GLN A 4 -4.97 -20.66 6.60
CA GLN A 4 -4.51 -19.68 7.57
C GLN A 4 -4.60 -18.26 7.00
N PHE A 5 -4.38 -18.11 5.69
CA PHE A 5 -4.55 -16.82 5.02
C PHE A 5 -5.96 -16.26 5.13
N PHE A 6 -6.97 -17.08 4.84
CA PHE A 6 -8.35 -16.65 4.96
C PHE A 6 -8.76 -16.38 6.41
N ARG A 7 -8.20 -17.10 7.38
CA ARG A 7 -8.44 -16.81 8.81
C ARG A 7 -7.84 -15.48 9.23
N ASP A 8 -6.58 -15.21 8.88
CA ASP A 8 -5.94 -13.93 9.23
C ASP A 8 -6.69 -12.74 8.59
N ILE A 9 -7.21 -12.90 7.37
CA ILE A 9 -8.08 -11.88 6.77
C ILE A 9 -9.39 -11.76 7.53
N ALA A 10 -10.07 -12.87 7.83
CA ALA A 10 -11.35 -12.83 8.54
C ALA A 10 -11.24 -12.13 9.91
N ASP A 11 -10.13 -12.38 10.62
CA ASP A 11 -9.81 -11.79 11.92
C ASP A 11 -9.40 -10.30 11.80
N ARG A 12 -8.82 -9.88 10.68
CA ARG A 12 -8.27 -8.53 10.49
C ARG A 12 -8.98 -7.69 9.45
N LYS A 13 -10.12 -8.13 8.93
CA LYS A 13 -10.84 -7.47 7.82
C LYS A 13 -11.15 -6.01 8.08
N GLU A 14 -11.65 -5.67 9.27
CA GLU A 14 -12.02 -4.29 9.62
C GLU A 14 -10.79 -3.36 9.67
N PRO A 15 -9.74 -3.64 10.46
CA PRO A 15 -8.55 -2.79 10.45
C PRO A 15 -7.83 -2.79 9.10
N LEU A 16 -7.90 -3.88 8.32
CA LEU A 16 -7.33 -3.94 6.98
C LEU A 16 -8.06 -2.98 6.02
N VAL A 17 -9.39 -3.01 6.00
CA VAL A 17 -10.21 -2.12 5.15
C VAL A 17 -10.02 -0.67 5.57
N ILE A 18 -10.05 -0.36 6.87
CA ILE A 18 -9.83 1.01 7.36
C ILE A 18 -8.42 1.48 7.01
N GLY A 19 -7.40 0.64 7.21
CA GLY A 19 -6.02 0.94 6.86
C GLY A 19 -5.84 1.19 5.36
N ALA A 20 -6.46 0.40 4.51
CA ALA A 20 -6.42 0.55 3.06
C ALA A 20 -7.07 1.86 2.61
N ILE A 21 -8.28 2.17 3.10
CA ILE A 21 -8.99 3.42 2.77
C ILE A 21 -8.19 4.63 3.26
N ALA A 22 -7.76 4.62 4.52
CA ALA A 22 -6.98 5.73 5.10
C ALA A 22 -5.65 5.93 4.35
N GLY A 23 -4.94 4.83 4.05
CA GLY A 23 -3.73 4.86 3.25
C GLY A 23 -3.99 5.44 1.85
N MET A 24 -5.07 5.04 1.19
CA MET A 24 -5.42 5.51 -0.14
C MET A 24 -5.76 7.00 -0.15
N VAL A 25 -6.54 7.49 0.83
CA VAL A 25 -6.82 8.92 0.98
C VAL A 25 -5.53 9.72 1.16
N VAL A 26 -4.62 9.25 2.02
CA VAL A 26 -3.32 9.91 2.25
C VAL A 26 -2.48 9.93 0.98
N ILE A 27 -2.43 8.82 0.24
CA ILE A 27 -1.75 8.75 -1.05
C ILE A 27 -2.35 9.77 -2.01
N LEU A 28 -3.67 9.80 -2.20
CA LEU A 28 -4.34 10.70 -3.15
C LEU A 28 -4.04 12.18 -2.83
N ILE A 29 -4.02 12.55 -1.55
CA ILE A 29 -3.64 13.90 -1.13
C ILE A 29 -2.16 14.14 -1.42
N ALA A 30 -1.29 13.20 -1.07
CA ALA A 30 0.14 13.33 -1.29
C ALA A 30 0.50 13.37 -2.79
N THR A 31 -0.20 12.64 -3.65
CA THR A 31 -0.02 12.71 -5.10
C THR A 31 -0.52 14.01 -5.70
N ALA A 32 -1.58 14.59 -5.14
CA ALA A 32 -2.12 15.86 -5.61
C ALA A 32 -1.32 17.08 -5.15
N GLN A 33 -0.65 17.01 -4.00
CA GLN A 33 -0.03 18.17 -3.36
C GLN A 33 1.47 18.02 -3.11
N LEU A 34 1.87 16.95 -2.43
CA LEU A 34 3.25 16.77 -1.98
C LEU A 34 4.17 16.35 -3.14
N ALA A 35 3.80 15.34 -3.92
CA ALA A 35 4.64 14.84 -5.00
C ALA A 35 4.90 15.93 -6.07
N PRO A 36 3.92 16.73 -6.53
CA PRO A 36 4.18 17.79 -7.49
C PRO A 36 5.12 18.87 -6.94
N SER A 37 5.04 19.19 -5.64
CA SER A 37 5.94 20.15 -5.01
C SER A 37 7.39 19.67 -4.94
N LEU A 38 7.60 18.35 -4.81
CA LEU A 38 8.93 17.73 -4.78
C LEU A 38 9.50 17.53 -6.20
N LEU A 39 8.64 17.18 -7.16
CA LEU A 39 9.04 16.80 -8.51
C LEU A 39 9.07 17.99 -9.49
N GLY A 40 8.41 19.11 -9.16
CA GLY A 40 8.30 20.26 -10.05
C GLY A 40 7.34 20.06 -11.24
N HIS A 41 6.65 18.92 -11.30
CA HIS A 41 5.67 18.58 -12.32
C HIS A 41 4.52 17.74 -11.73
N PRO A 42 3.35 17.66 -12.39
CA PRO A 42 2.25 16.81 -11.94
C PRO A 42 2.66 15.35 -11.80
N PHE A 43 2.10 14.70 -10.79
CA PHE A 43 2.38 13.29 -10.49
C PHE A 43 1.08 12.48 -10.61
N GLU A 44 1.00 11.66 -11.66
CA GLU A 44 -0.25 11.02 -12.10
C GLU A 44 -0.10 9.50 -12.25
N PRO A 45 -0.14 8.73 -11.13
CA PRO A 45 -0.09 7.26 -11.18
C PRO A 45 -1.10 6.60 -12.13
N PRO A 46 -2.34 7.10 -12.29
CA PRO A 46 -3.30 6.56 -13.26
C PRO A 46 -2.78 6.55 -14.70
N GLN A 47 -2.01 7.57 -15.09
CA GLN A 47 -1.44 7.65 -16.43
C GLN A 47 -0.42 6.54 -16.67
N MET A 48 0.35 6.15 -15.64
CA MET A 48 1.24 5.00 -15.72
C MET A 48 0.47 3.71 -16.04
N ILE A 49 -0.66 3.49 -15.38
CA ILE A 49 -1.49 2.31 -15.62
C ILE A 49 -2.06 2.34 -17.04
N ASN A 50 -2.57 3.47 -17.49
CA ASN A 50 -3.06 3.63 -18.87
C ASN A 50 -1.95 3.36 -19.89
N HIS A 51 -0.75 3.88 -19.66
CA HIS A 51 0.41 3.68 -20.53
C HIS A 51 0.75 2.18 -20.66
N VAL A 52 0.85 1.46 -19.54
CA VAL A 52 1.12 0.01 -19.52
C VAL A 52 0.05 -0.79 -20.28
N LEU A 53 -1.20 -0.36 -20.19
CA LEU A 53 -2.33 -1.01 -20.86
C LEU A 53 -2.51 -0.57 -22.32
N GLY A 54 -1.69 0.35 -22.83
CA GLY A 54 -1.85 0.91 -24.18
C GLY A 54 -3.12 1.74 -24.37
N LEU A 55 -3.63 2.35 -23.29
CA LEU A 55 -4.84 3.15 -23.27
C LEU A 55 -4.52 4.66 -23.35
N PRO A 56 -5.50 5.50 -23.79
CA PRO A 56 -5.38 6.96 -23.71
C PRO A 56 -5.02 7.42 -22.29
N ALA A 57 -4.17 8.45 -22.18
CA ALA A 57 -3.67 8.94 -20.90
C ALA A 57 -4.80 9.42 -19.95
N ASP A 58 -5.86 9.97 -20.51
CA ASP A 58 -7.06 10.47 -19.82
C ASP A 58 -8.12 9.40 -19.54
N SER A 59 -7.86 8.14 -19.90
CA SER A 59 -8.78 7.03 -19.65
C SER A 59 -9.04 6.84 -18.15
N LEU A 60 -10.32 6.70 -17.78
CA LEU A 60 -10.75 6.39 -16.42
C LEU A 60 -10.25 5.01 -15.93
N VAL A 61 -9.84 4.13 -16.85
CA VAL A 61 -9.32 2.79 -16.50
C VAL A 61 -8.09 2.90 -15.60
N GLY A 62 -7.22 3.88 -15.83
CA GLY A 62 -6.04 4.12 -15.00
C GLY A 62 -6.42 4.45 -13.56
N TRP A 63 -7.45 5.26 -13.36
CA TRP A 63 -7.96 5.60 -12.02
C TRP A 63 -8.56 4.39 -11.32
N VAL A 64 -9.39 3.63 -12.02
CA VAL A 64 -9.97 2.38 -11.50
C VAL A 64 -8.87 1.39 -11.14
N GLY A 65 -7.87 1.22 -12.01
CA GLY A 65 -6.72 0.35 -11.76
C GLY A 65 -5.92 0.80 -10.55
N HIS A 66 -5.63 2.10 -10.42
CA HIS A 66 -4.88 2.63 -9.29
C HIS A 66 -5.61 2.41 -7.96
N LEU A 67 -6.93 2.63 -7.95
CA LEU A 67 -7.78 2.37 -6.79
C LEU A 67 -7.83 0.87 -6.46
N LEU A 68 -7.97 -0.02 -7.44
CA LEU A 68 -7.97 -1.47 -7.20
C LEU A 68 -6.64 -1.96 -6.63
N VAL A 69 -5.52 -1.44 -7.14
CA VAL A 69 -4.20 -1.75 -6.61
C VAL A 69 -4.08 -1.26 -5.16
N GLY A 70 -4.45 0.00 -4.90
CA GLY A 70 -4.36 0.64 -3.59
C GLY A 70 -5.44 0.25 -2.57
N LEU A 71 -6.53 -0.39 -2.96
CA LEU A 71 -7.58 -0.81 -2.02
C LEU A 71 -7.68 -2.33 -1.88
N VAL A 72 -7.14 -3.09 -2.84
CA VAL A 72 -7.29 -4.54 -2.87
C VAL A 72 -5.93 -5.22 -2.99
N ALA A 73 -5.15 -4.94 -4.04
CA ALA A 73 -3.93 -5.70 -4.31
C ALA A 73 -2.87 -5.50 -3.21
N PHE A 74 -2.57 -4.26 -2.83
CA PHE A 74 -1.56 -3.97 -1.81
C PHE A 74 -1.98 -4.41 -0.39
N PRO A 75 -3.22 -4.20 0.08
CA PRO A 75 -3.64 -4.72 1.38
C PRO A 75 -3.60 -6.26 1.45
N LEU A 76 -4.04 -6.95 0.39
CA LEU A 76 -3.94 -8.40 0.33
C LEU A 76 -2.48 -8.86 0.24
N GLY A 77 -1.64 -8.16 -0.51
CA GLY A 77 -0.20 -8.39 -0.58
C GLY A 77 0.47 -8.25 0.80
N TYR A 78 0.09 -7.23 1.57
CA TYR A 78 0.54 -7.06 2.96
C TYR A 78 0.18 -8.25 3.84
N MET A 79 -1.08 -8.72 3.76
CA MET A 79 -1.55 -9.89 4.53
C MET A 79 -0.90 -11.20 4.06
N LEU A 80 -0.50 -11.29 2.80
CA LEU A 80 0.12 -12.47 2.24
C LEU A 80 1.58 -12.59 2.68
N VAL A 81 2.35 -11.49 2.58
CA VAL A 81 3.80 -11.51 2.75
C VAL A 81 4.24 -10.83 4.06
N PRO A 82 4.23 -9.49 4.20
CA PRO A 82 4.71 -8.81 5.40
C PRO A 82 4.08 -9.29 6.71
N TYR A 83 2.75 -9.42 6.76
CA TYR A 83 2.05 -9.75 8.00
C TYR A 83 2.55 -11.06 8.61
N ARG A 84 2.78 -12.08 7.77
CA ARG A 84 3.19 -13.42 8.20
C ARG A 84 4.70 -13.58 8.34
N HIS A 85 5.45 -13.04 7.38
CA HIS A 85 6.83 -13.45 7.17
C HIS A 85 7.84 -12.39 7.62
N PHE A 86 7.46 -11.12 7.66
CA PHE A 86 8.40 -10.08 8.06
C PHE A 86 8.52 -10.02 9.59
N PRO A 87 9.75 -9.89 10.12
CA PRO A 87 9.98 -9.78 11.55
C PRO A 87 9.61 -8.37 12.06
N GLY A 88 9.53 -8.26 13.39
CA GLY A 88 9.46 -6.98 14.07
C GLY A 88 8.05 -6.41 14.25
N SER A 89 8.02 -5.16 14.70
CA SER A 89 6.79 -4.43 15.01
C SER A 89 5.98 -4.12 13.74
N PRO A 90 4.68 -3.81 13.85
CA PRO A 90 3.87 -3.47 12.70
C PRO A 90 4.48 -2.35 11.83
N LEU A 91 5.05 -1.33 12.45
CA LEU A 91 5.72 -0.25 11.73
C LEU A 91 6.92 -0.74 10.91
N VAL A 92 7.76 -1.61 11.48
CA VAL A 92 8.91 -2.21 10.76
C VAL A 92 8.42 -3.02 9.56
N LYS A 93 7.35 -3.82 9.72
CA LYS A 93 6.76 -4.57 8.61
C LYS A 93 6.25 -3.63 7.51
N GLY A 94 5.65 -2.50 7.88
CA GLY A 94 5.20 -1.47 6.95
C GLY A 94 6.35 -0.85 6.17
N LEU A 95 7.46 -0.50 6.83
CA LEU A 95 8.65 0.05 6.19
C LEU A 95 9.32 -0.96 5.24
N LEU A 96 9.44 -2.21 5.65
CA LEU A 96 9.96 -3.28 4.79
C LEU A 96 9.05 -3.51 3.57
N TYR A 97 7.74 -3.41 3.76
CA TYR A 97 6.79 -3.53 2.65
C TYR A 97 6.86 -2.34 1.69
N ALA A 98 7.04 -1.12 2.22
CA ALA A 98 7.29 0.06 1.41
C ALA A 98 8.57 -0.05 0.60
N LEU A 99 9.64 -0.59 1.19
CA LEU A 99 10.88 -0.85 0.48
C LEU A 99 10.66 -1.85 -0.66
N LEU A 100 9.93 -2.94 -0.39
CA LEU A 100 9.59 -3.95 -1.40
C LEU A 100 8.78 -3.34 -2.55
N LEU A 101 7.66 -2.67 -2.25
CA LEU A 101 6.80 -2.09 -3.29
C LEU A 101 7.49 -0.95 -4.03
N GLY A 102 8.19 -0.06 -3.32
CA GLY A 102 8.96 1.02 -3.92
C GLY A 102 10.06 0.49 -4.84
N THR A 103 10.75 -0.60 -4.46
CA THR A 103 11.74 -1.23 -5.33
C THR A 103 11.10 -1.84 -6.58
N ILE A 104 9.98 -2.58 -6.43
CA ILE A 104 9.26 -3.16 -7.57
C ILE A 104 8.79 -2.05 -8.51
N ALA A 105 8.11 -1.02 -7.99
CA ALA A 105 7.65 0.10 -8.78
C ALA A 105 8.83 0.82 -9.47
N GLY A 106 9.94 0.98 -8.76
CA GLY A 106 11.10 1.67 -9.30
C GLY A 106 11.80 0.89 -10.43
N VAL A 107 11.87 -0.43 -10.32
CA VAL A 107 12.43 -1.29 -11.38
C VAL A 107 11.45 -1.42 -12.56
N CYS A 108 10.16 -1.50 -12.30
CA CYS A 108 9.15 -1.67 -13.35
C CYS A 108 8.88 -0.38 -14.13
N ALA A 109 8.95 0.79 -13.51
CA ALA A 109 8.60 2.06 -14.17
C ALA A 109 9.39 2.30 -15.48
N PRO A 110 10.74 2.18 -15.52
CA PRO A 110 11.51 2.31 -16.77
C PRO A 110 11.12 1.30 -17.85
N LEU A 111 10.79 0.06 -17.46
CA LEU A 111 10.39 -0.99 -18.41
C LEU A 111 9.07 -0.65 -19.10
N THR A 112 8.29 0.25 -18.51
CA THR A 112 7.04 0.77 -19.03
C THR A 112 7.21 2.12 -19.73
N GLY A 113 8.44 2.50 -20.13
CA GLY A 113 8.70 3.79 -20.77
C GLY A 113 8.41 5.00 -19.87
N ASN A 114 8.29 4.77 -18.56
CA ASN A 114 7.88 5.78 -17.59
C ASN A 114 9.06 6.15 -16.68
N GLU A 115 9.55 7.36 -16.83
CA GLU A 115 10.67 7.90 -16.05
C GLU A 115 10.22 8.69 -14.81
N MET A 116 8.92 8.68 -14.48
CA MET A 116 8.30 9.53 -13.44
C MET A 116 8.92 9.43 -12.04
N PHE A 117 9.66 8.36 -11.73
CA PHE A 117 10.40 8.21 -10.46
C PHE A 117 11.91 8.01 -10.63
N MET A 118 12.38 7.94 -11.87
CA MET A 118 13.74 7.47 -12.19
C MET A 118 14.55 8.61 -12.79
N GLY A 119 15.85 8.62 -12.52
CA GLY A 119 16.77 9.65 -13.02
C GLY A 119 16.90 10.89 -12.14
N THR A 120 16.11 11.02 -11.06
CA THR A 120 16.25 12.11 -10.08
C THR A 120 16.18 11.59 -8.64
N GLN A 121 16.87 12.27 -7.72
CA GLN A 121 16.84 11.93 -6.30
C GLN A 121 15.44 12.20 -5.71
N GLU A 122 14.79 13.26 -6.18
CA GLU A 122 13.46 13.70 -5.78
C GLU A 122 12.39 12.66 -6.16
N GLY A 123 12.49 12.09 -7.37
CA GLY A 123 11.64 10.99 -7.84
C GLY A 123 11.69 9.78 -6.93
N MET A 124 12.91 9.36 -6.58
CA MET A 124 13.13 8.23 -5.68
C MET A 124 12.62 8.51 -4.26
N VAL A 125 12.86 9.72 -3.74
CA VAL A 125 12.34 10.14 -2.43
C VAL A 125 10.81 10.13 -2.42
N ALA A 126 10.17 10.72 -3.42
CA ALA A 126 8.71 10.74 -3.54
C ALA A 126 8.14 9.31 -3.60
N LEU A 127 8.76 8.42 -4.39
CA LEU A 127 8.35 7.01 -4.51
C LEU A 127 8.31 6.30 -3.16
N TYR A 128 9.39 6.39 -2.39
CA TYR A 128 9.50 5.71 -1.10
C TYR A 128 8.69 6.39 0.00
N LEU A 129 8.54 7.73 -0.03
CA LEU A 129 7.67 8.43 0.91
C LEU A 129 6.20 8.04 0.74
N LEU A 130 5.71 8.00 -0.51
CA LEU A 130 4.34 7.61 -0.81
C LEU A 130 4.08 6.17 -0.37
N HIS A 131 4.89 5.21 -0.83
CA HIS A 131 4.75 3.82 -0.42
C HIS A 131 4.95 3.64 1.10
N GLY A 132 5.87 4.39 1.69
CA GLY A 132 6.14 4.42 3.13
C GLY A 132 4.91 4.80 3.94
N ALA A 133 4.29 5.94 3.60
CA ALA A 133 3.08 6.42 4.27
C ALA A 133 1.95 5.40 4.19
N TYR A 134 1.68 4.89 2.99
CA TYR A 134 0.61 3.91 2.75
C TYR A 134 0.85 2.58 3.49
N CYS A 135 2.04 1.98 3.34
CA CYS A 135 2.34 0.68 3.92
C CYS A 135 2.40 0.72 5.45
N CYS A 136 2.94 1.80 6.02
CA CYS A 136 2.96 1.99 7.47
C CYS A 136 1.55 2.13 8.04
N LEU A 137 0.65 2.86 7.37
CA LEU A 137 -0.74 3.00 7.81
C LEU A 137 -1.47 1.67 7.85
N ILE A 138 -1.37 0.86 6.78
CA ILE A 138 -1.94 -0.49 6.76
C ILE A 138 -1.35 -1.33 7.89
N ALA A 139 -0.03 -1.35 8.00
CA ALA A 139 0.65 -2.21 8.94
C ALA A 139 0.29 -1.88 10.39
N VAL A 140 0.28 -0.60 10.75
CA VAL A 140 -0.12 -0.13 12.08
C VAL A 140 -1.58 -0.45 12.37
N MET A 141 -2.49 -0.29 11.40
CA MET A 141 -3.90 -0.59 11.60
C MET A 141 -4.13 -2.09 11.80
N VAL A 142 -3.57 -2.93 10.93
CA VAL A 142 -3.69 -4.40 11.03
C VAL A 142 -2.98 -4.95 12.28
N GLY A 143 -1.85 -4.35 12.66
CA GLY A 143 -1.04 -4.77 13.79
C GLY A 143 -1.63 -4.43 15.16
N LYS A 144 -2.70 -3.63 15.25
CA LYS A 144 -3.37 -3.35 16.52
C LYS A 144 -3.98 -4.64 17.09
N PRO A 145 -3.82 -4.92 18.39
CA PRO A 145 -4.49 -6.05 19.01
C PRO A 145 -6.02 -5.91 18.86
N ASP A 146 -6.66 -6.99 18.44
CA ASP A 146 -8.10 -7.02 18.22
C ASP A 146 -8.82 -7.05 19.57
N ARG A 147 -9.49 -5.95 19.92
CA ARG A 147 -10.01 -5.73 21.29
C ARG A 147 -11.14 -6.71 21.62
N VAL A 148 -11.94 -7.09 20.63
CA VAL A 148 -13.06 -8.03 20.78
C VAL A 148 -12.55 -9.46 20.92
N ALA A 149 -11.63 -9.88 20.06
CA ALA A 149 -11.00 -11.21 20.21
C ALA A 149 -10.18 -11.34 21.51
N GLN A 150 -9.62 -10.24 22.03
CA GLN A 150 -8.94 -10.22 23.33
C GLN A 150 -9.92 -10.29 24.51
N SER A 151 -11.10 -9.67 24.44
CA SER A 151 -12.10 -9.78 25.50
C SER A 151 -12.63 -11.20 25.60
N ASP A 152 -12.91 -11.86 24.47
CA ASP A 152 -13.46 -13.21 24.44
C ASP A 152 -12.46 -14.24 24.98
N ARG A 153 -11.18 -14.15 24.58
CA ARG A 153 -10.12 -15.01 25.15
C ARG A 153 -9.91 -14.80 26.65
N ARG A 154 -10.06 -13.57 27.14
CA ARG A 154 -9.97 -13.27 28.58
C ARG A 154 -11.15 -13.82 29.36
N GLN A 155 -12.34 -13.87 28.77
CA GLN A 155 -13.51 -14.49 29.40
C GLN A 155 -13.37 -16.02 29.43
N LEU A 156 -12.94 -16.64 28.34
CA LEU A 156 -12.70 -18.10 28.27
C LEU A 156 -11.58 -18.58 29.21
N ALA A 157 -10.57 -17.75 29.50
CA ALA A 157 -9.50 -18.08 30.44
C ALA A 157 -9.89 -17.89 31.93
N ARG A 158 -11.08 -17.35 32.20
CA ARG A 158 -11.58 -17.06 33.56
C ARG A 158 -12.76 -17.95 33.99
N GLY A 159 -13.30 -18.77 33.08
CA GLY A 159 -14.31 -19.79 33.36
C GLY A 159 -13.67 -21.16 33.42
#